data_AF-A0A355GW28-F1
#
_entry.id   AF-A0A355GW28-F1
#
_cell.length_a   1.000
_cell.length_b   1.000
_cell.length_c   1.000
_cell.angle_alpha   90.00
_cell.angle_beta   90.00
_cell.angle_gamma   90.00
#
_symmetry.space_group_name_H-M   'P 1'
#
loop_
_entity.id
_entity.type
_entity.pdbx_description
1 polymer ?
#
loop_
_entity_poly.entity_id
_entity_poly.type
_entity_poly.pdbx_seq_one_letter_code
_entity_poly.pdbx_strand_id
1 'polypeptide(L)'
;MRNQNDFVTFALEMGADHAVPFRIDDIVFDPRTILKCAFGCADWGKGHTCPSRPNSLRPWEYEQVLRRYSWGIIVHSHDKKISQEVSFAIEREAFIDGYYFAFSLSDCAVCAECAGFRGQN
;
A
#
# COMPACT_ATOMS: atom_id res chain seq x y z
N MET A 1 11.39 3.66 -19.72
CA MET A 1 10.46 3.11 -18.73
C MET A 1 10.76 1.65 -18.50
N ARG A 2 11.32 1.37 -17.34
CA ARG A 2 11.29 0.07 -16.67
C ARG A 2 9.87 -0.47 -16.64
N ASN A 3 9.74 -1.79 -16.69
CA ASN A 3 8.48 -2.51 -16.56
C ASN A 3 8.27 -3.02 -15.13
N GLN A 4 7.16 -3.72 -14.89
CA GLN A 4 6.75 -4.21 -13.57
C GLN A 4 7.80 -5.15 -12.95
N ASN A 5 8.44 -6.02 -13.75
CA ASN A 5 9.41 -6.99 -13.28
C ASN A 5 10.74 -6.34 -12.86
N ASP A 6 11.10 -5.22 -13.47
CA ASP A 6 12.29 -4.46 -13.08
C ASP A 6 12.11 -3.91 -11.65
N PHE A 7 10.93 -3.37 -11.34
CA PHE A 7 10.60 -2.87 -10.00
C PHE A 7 10.40 -4.00 -8.98
N VAL A 8 9.90 -5.17 -9.39
CA VAL A 8 9.86 -6.37 -8.53
C VAL A 8 11.27 -6.81 -8.16
N THR A 9 12.18 -6.88 -9.13
CA THR A 9 13.59 -7.21 -8.89
C THR A 9 14.21 -6.20 -7.93
N PHE A 10 14.01 -4.91 -8.18
CA PHE A 10 14.47 -3.84 -7.30
C PHE A 10 13.92 -3.97 -5.87
N ALA A 11 12.64 -4.32 -5.70
CA ALA A 11 12.03 -4.52 -4.39
C ALA A 11 12.71 -5.64 -3.59
N LEU A 12 13.00 -6.76 -4.26
CA LEU A 12 13.67 -7.92 -3.65
C LEU A 12 15.13 -7.58 -3.31
N GLU A 13 15.85 -6.86 -4.18
CA GLU A 13 17.22 -6.39 -3.91
C GLU A 13 17.30 -5.44 -2.72
N MET A 14 16.24 -4.65 -2.48
CA MET A 14 16.11 -3.78 -1.32
C MET A 14 15.71 -4.51 -0.03
N GLY A 15 15.47 -5.81 -0.08
CA GLY A 15 15.19 -6.63 1.10
C GLY A 15 13.72 -6.94 1.36
N ALA A 16 12.81 -6.72 0.41
CA ALA A 16 11.46 -7.27 0.51
C ALA A 16 11.50 -8.81 0.51
N ASP A 17 10.73 -9.45 1.38
CA ASP A 17 10.60 -10.91 1.39
C ASP A 17 9.91 -11.42 0.12
N HIS A 18 8.88 -10.70 -0.32
CA HIS A 18 8.16 -10.99 -1.56
C HIS A 18 7.77 -9.70 -2.28
N ALA A 19 7.82 -9.74 -3.61
CA ALA A 19 7.25 -8.71 -4.46
C ALA A 19 6.58 -9.38 -5.67
N VAL A 20 5.35 -9.00 -5.97
CA VAL A 20 4.60 -9.54 -7.12
C VAL A 20 3.98 -8.42 -7.93
N PRO A 21 4.08 -8.48 -9.27
CA PRO A 21 3.40 -7.53 -10.14
C PRO A 21 1.91 -7.90 -10.26
N PHE A 22 1.05 -6.91 -10.48
CA PHE A 22 -0.35 -7.15 -10.80
C PHE A 22 -0.86 -6.13 -11.83
N ARG A 23 -1.84 -6.53 -12.63
CA ARG A 23 -2.70 -5.63 -13.40
C ARG A 23 -3.91 -5.26 -12.58
N ILE A 24 -4.47 -4.08 -12.80
CA ILE A 24 -5.64 -3.64 -12.04
C ILE A 24 -6.85 -4.60 -12.17
N ASP A 25 -6.93 -5.31 -13.29
CA ASP A 25 -7.96 -6.31 -13.58
C ASP A 25 -7.80 -7.60 -12.74
N ASP A 26 -6.61 -7.82 -12.15
CA ASP A 26 -6.36 -8.93 -11.23
C ASP A 26 -6.93 -8.65 -9.83
N ILE A 27 -7.29 -7.39 -9.53
CA ILE A 27 -7.79 -6.96 -8.23
C ILE A 27 -9.32 -6.91 -8.22
N VAL A 28 -9.93 -7.76 -7.40
CA VAL A 28 -11.38 -7.75 -7.16
C VAL A 28 -11.72 -6.75 -6.06
N PHE A 29 -12.54 -5.76 -6.39
CA PHE A 29 -13.08 -4.80 -5.42
C PHE A 29 -14.43 -5.29 -4.91
N ASP A 30 -14.54 -5.45 -3.60
CA ASP A 30 -15.80 -5.81 -2.93
C ASP A 30 -16.01 -4.95 -1.69
N PRO A 31 -17.05 -4.09 -1.64
CA PRO A 31 -17.26 -3.19 -0.52
C PRO A 31 -17.61 -3.91 0.79
N ARG A 32 -18.02 -5.19 0.75
CA ARG A 32 -18.31 -5.99 1.96
C ARG A 32 -17.05 -6.22 2.80
N THR A 33 -15.85 -6.07 2.22
CA THR A 33 -14.56 -6.16 2.94
C THR A 33 -14.48 -5.21 4.14
N ILE A 34 -15.16 -4.05 4.06
CA ILE A 34 -15.17 -3.09 5.18
C ILE A 34 -15.79 -3.66 6.45
N LEU A 35 -16.75 -4.61 6.34
CA LEU A 35 -17.33 -5.27 7.51
C LEU A 35 -16.30 -6.15 8.22
N LYS A 36 -15.44 -6.85 7.47
CA LYS A 36 -14.36 -7.65 8.05
C LYS A 36 -13.37 -6.74 8.79
N CYS A 37 -13.02 -5.60 8.22
CA CYS A 37 -12.15 -4.63 8.88
C CYS A 37 -12.82 -4.03 10.13
N ALA A 38 -14.10 -3.63 10.04
CA ALA A 38 -14.81 -2.96 11.13
C ALA A 38 -15.01 -3.84 12.37
N PHE A 39 -15.28 -5.13 12.17
CA PHE A 39 -15.59 -6.06 13.26
C PHE A 39 -14.42 -6.99 13.64
N GLY A 40 -13.40 -7.10 12.79
CA GLY A 40 -12.31 -8.08 12.96
C GLY A 40 -10.90 -7.49 13.09
N CYS A 41 -10.70 -6.19 12.87
CA CYS A 41 -9.36 -5.58 12.90
C CYS A 41 -9.13 -4.78 14.19
N ALA A 42 -8.07 -5.10 14.94
CA ALA A 42 -7.66 -4.35 16.12
C ALA A 42 -7.14 -2.93 15.80
N ASP A 43 -6.82 -2.68 14.54
CA ASP A 43 -6.32 -1.40 14.01
C ASP A 43 -7.41 -0.59 13.30
N TRP A 44 -8.68 -0.98 13.45
CA TRP A 44 -9.80 -0.20 12.93
C TRP A 44 -9.76 1.25 13.46
N GLY A 45 -9.82 2.21 12.54
CA GLY A 45 -9.74 3.64 12.83
C GLY A 45 -8.31 4.17 12.99
N LYS A 46 -7.28 3.32 12.81
CA LYS A 46 -5.87 3.66 13.06
C LYS A 46 -5.01 3.49 11.81
N GLY A 47 -3.93 4.26 11.72
CA GLY A 47 -3.01 4.23 10.58
C GLY A 47 -3.53 4.99 9.35
N HIS A 48 -2.63 5.33 8.43
CA HIS A 48 -2.95 6.16 7.25
C HIS A 48 -3.58 5.39 6.08
N THR A 49 -3.36 4.08 6.03
CA THR A 49 -3.88 3.14 5.02
C THR A 49 -5.27 2.61 5.37
N CYS A 50 -5.69 2.77 6.63
CA CYS A 50 -6.97 2.26 7.10
C CYS A 50 -8.15 3.06 6.52
N PRO A 51 -9.16 2.40 5.92
CA PRO A 51 -10.29 3.09 5.30
C PRO A 51 -11.22 3.77 6.31
N SER A 52 -11.04 3.55 7.61
CA SER A 52 -11.87 4.14 8.68
C SER A 52 -11.21 5.27 9.46
N ARG A 53 -9.97 5.66 9.11
CA ARG A 53 -9.37 6.86 9.69
C ARG A 53 -10.23 8.11 9.36
N PRO A 54 -10.21 9.16 10.20
CA PRO A 54 -10.88 10.42 9.88
C PRO A 54 -10.44 10.94 8.51
N ASN A 55 -11.43 11.34 7.70
CA ASN A 55 -11.23 11.85 6.33
C ASN A 55 -10.54 10.87 5.36
N SER A 56 -10.59 9.55 5.61
CA SER A 56 -10.22 8.56 4.60
C SER A 56 -11.29 8.45 3.52
N LEU A 57 -10.86 8.01 2.34
CA LEU A 57 -11.79 7.60 1.28
C LEU A 57 -12.52 6.32 1.73
N ARG A 58 -13.78 6.20 1.31
CA ARG A 58 -14.57 4.98 1.47
C ARG A 58 -14.12 3.94 0.42
N PRO A 59 -14.38 2.64 0.62
CA PRO A 59 -13.95 1.61 -0.32
C PRO A 59 -14.36 1.86 -1.78
N TRP A 60 -15.58 2.36 -2.02
CA TRP A 60 -16.09 2.68 -3.35
C TRP A 60 -15.46 3.95 -3.96
N GLU A 61 -14.85 4.82 -3.15
CA GLU A 61 -14.08 5.97 -3.62
C GLU A 61 -12.65 5.54 -3.93
N TYR A 62 -12.05 4.69 -3.09
CA TYR A 62 -10.75 4.05 -3.36
C TYR A 62 -10.79 3.26 -4.66
N GLU A 63 -11.84 2.48 -4.90
CA GLU A 63 -11.99 1.72 -6.14
C GLU A 63 -11.93 2.63 -7.38
N GLN A 64 -12.62 3.78 -7.36
CA GLN A 64 -12.61 4.71 -8.49
C GLN A 64 -11.21 5.26 -8.78
N VAL A 65 -10.43 5.53 -7.74
CA VAL A 65 -9.04 6.00 -7.88
C VAL A 65 -8.13 4.87 -8.36
N LEU A 66 -8.17 3.70 -7.72
CA LEU A 66 -7.31 2.57 -8.03
C LEU A 66 -7.56 2.03 -9.45
N ARG A 67 -8.80 2.06 -9.93
CA ARG A 67 -9.14 1.72 -11.32
C ARG A 67 -8.52 2.64 -12.39
N ARG A 68 -7.94 3.79 -12.02
CA ARG A 68 -7.19 4.66 -12.95
C ARG A 68 -5.77 4.16 -13.20
N TYR A 69 -5.26 3.26 -12.37
CA TYR A 69 -3.96 2.63 -12.57
C TYR A 69 -4.10 1.43 -13.51
N SER A 70 -3.08 1.20 -14.35
CA SER A 70 -3.05 0.02 -15.21
C SER A 70 -2.44 -1.20 -14.52
N TRP A 71 -1.51 -0.97 -13.60
CA TRP A 71 -0.75 -2.00 -12.90
C TRP A 71 -0.20 -1.47 -11.58
N GLY A 72 0.27 -2.38 -10.73
CA GLY A 72 1.02 -2.07 -9.52
C GLY A 72 1.89 -3.23 -9.07
N ILE A 73 2.49 -3.08 -7.89
CA ILE A 73 3.31 -4.12 -7.25
C ILE A 73 2.83 -4.27 -5.82
N ILE A 74 2.63 -5.51 -5.39
CA ILE A 74 2.38 -5.84 -3.99
C ILE A 74 3.73 -6.20 -3.39
N VAL A 75 4.13 -5.44 -2.37
CA VAL A 75 5.36 -5.66 -1.60
C VAL A 75 4.95 -6.24 -0.25
N HIS A 76 5.63 -7.31 0.15
CA HIS A 76 5.48 -7.92 1.47
C HIS A 76 6.84 -8.01 2.15
N SER A 77 6.89 -7.58 3.40
CA SER A 77 8.01 -7.81 4.31
C SER A 77 7.49 -8.10 5.70
N HIS A 78 8.17 -9.00 6.43
CA HIS A 78 7.91 -9.26 7.85
C HIS A 78 8.31 -8.08 8.74
N ASP A 79 9.21 -7.22 8.27
CA ASP A 79 9.56 -5.95 8.90
C ASP A 79 8.79 -4.80 8.22
N LYS A 80 8.00 -4.08 9.04
CA LYS A 80 7.18 -2.94 8.60
C LYS A 80 8.01 -1.80 8.03
N LYS A 81 9.19 -1.54 8.60
CA LYS A 81 10.10 -0.47 8.15
C LYS A 81 10.69 -0.80 6.78
N ILE A 82 11.13 -2.05 6.58
CA ILE A 82 11.60 -2.51 5.26
C ILE A 82 10.47 -2.38 4.24
N SER A 83 9.24 -2.83 4.57
CA SER A 83 8.08 -2.70 3.67
C SER A 83 7.83 -1.25 3.26
N GLN A 84 7.95 -0.31 4.20
CA GLN A 84 7.76 1.12 3.96
C GLN A 84 8.88 1.70 3.07
N GLU A 85 10.14 1.44 3.42
CA GLU A 85 11.30 1.95 2.69
C GLU A 85 11.35 1.46 1.25
N VAL A 86 11.08 0.16 1.03
CA VAL A 86 10.97 -0.43 -0.31
C VAL A 86 9.86 0.24 -1.11
N SER A 87 8.67 0.41 -0.52
CA SER A 87 7.52 1.01 -1.20
C SER A 87 7.79 2.45 -1.66
N PHE A 88 8.41 3.26 -0.80
CA PHE A 88 8.78 4.64 -1.13
C PHE A 88 9.90 4.73 -2.15
N ALA A 89 10.87 3.82 -2.10
CA ALA A 89 11.93 3.76 -3.09
C ALA A 89 11.38 3.41 -4.47
N ILE A 90 10.47 2.43 -4.57
CA ILE A 90 9.79 2.09 -5.82
C ILE A 90 9.00 3.28 -6.36
N GLU A 91 8.22 3.96 -5.51
CA GLU A 91 7.46 5.16 -5.90
C GLU A 91 8.38 6.22 -6.51
N ARG A 92 9.48 6.56 -5.81
CA ARG A 92 10.47 7.53 -6.29
C ARG A 92 11.09 7.12 -7.62
N GLU A 93 11.50 5.86 -7.73
CA GLU A 93 12.13 5.32 -8.94
C GLU A 93 11.16 5.27 -10.12
N ALA A 94 9.91 4.89 -9.89
CA ALA A 94 8.87 4.91 -10.90
C ALA A 94 8.56 6.34 -11.38
N PHE A 95 8.48 7.30 -10.46
CA PHE A 95 8.29 8.71 -10.81
C PHE A 95 9.44 9.24 -11.69
N ILE A 96 10.70 8.97 -11.32
CA ILE A 96 11.89 9.36 -12.11
C ILE A 96 11.86 8.74 -13.51
N ASP A 97 11.37 7.52 -13.61
CA ASP A 97 11.30 6.78 -14.87
C ASP A 97 10.10 7.17 -15.75
N GLY A 98 9.25 8.11 -15.31
CA GLY A 98 8.17 8.69 -16.12
C GLY A 98 6.75 8.28 -15.71
N TYR A 99 6.59 7.47 -14.66
CA TYR A 99 5.29 7.15 -14.08
C TYR A 99 4.86 8.27 -13.11
N TYR A 100 4.43 9.42 -13.63
CA TYR A 100 4.17 10.62 -12.80
C TYR A 100 3.09 10.47 -11.72
N PHE A 101 2.18 9.51 -11.88
CA PHE A 101 1.15 9.19 -10.89
C PHE A 101 1.49 7.97 -10.02
N ALA A 102 2.73 7.46 -10.09
CA ALA A 102 3.20 6.41 -9.19
C ALA A 102 2.96 6.83 -7.74
N PHE A 103 2.37 5.94 -6.97
CA PHE A 103 1.99 6.19 -5.58
C PHE A 103 2.00 4.89 -4.80
N SER A 104 2.52 4.94 -3.59
CA SER A 104 2.63 3.81 -2.68
C SER A 104 1.71 3.94 -1.48
N LEU A 105 0.98 2.87 -1.19
CA LEU A 105 0.14 2.74 0.00
C LEU A 105 0.86 1.84 1.01
N SER A 106 1.75 2.43 1.81
CA SER A 106 2.48 1.70 2.86
C SER A 106 2.10 2.20 4.25
N ASP A 107 2.05 1.29 5.22
CA ASP A 107 1.88 1.68 6.62
C ASP A 107 3.08 2.49 7.13
N CYS A 108 2.82 3.41 8.06
CA CYS A 108 3.89 4.14 8.70
C CYS A 108 4.62 3.26 9.73
N ALA A 109 5.95 3.24 9.68
CA ALA A 109 6.83 2.58 10.64
C ALA A 109 7.71 3.58 11.42
N VAL A 110 7.45 4.89 11.31
CA VAL A 110 8.31 5.96 11.86
C VAL A 110 7.98 6.30 13.31
N CYS A 111 6.70 6.43 13.65
CA CYS A 111 6.27 6.81 15.00
C CYS A 111 5.08 5.97 15.49
N ALA A 112 4.95 5.83 16.81
CA ALA A 112 3.86 5.04 17.43
C ALA A 112 2.46 5.57 17.09
N GLU A 113 2.32 6.88 16.86
CA GLU A 113 1.04 7.49 16.48
C GLU A 113 0.56 7.00 15.10
N CYS A 114 1.39 7.17 14.07
CA CYS A 114 1.06 6.80 12.70
C CYS A 114 1.13 5.29 12.47
N ALA A 115 1.90 4.55 13.27
CA ALA A 115 2.00 3.10 13.18
C ALA A 115 0.74 2.36 13.64
N GLY A 116 -0.26 3.07 14.17
CA GLY A 116 -1.54 2.51 14.57
C GLY A 116 -1.68 2.22 16.07
N PHE A 117 -0.77 2.71 16.92
CA PHE A 117 -0.80 2.46 18.36
C PHE A 117 -1.31 3.65 19.19
N ARG A 118 -2.01 4.61 18.58
CA ARG A 118 -2.56 5.75 19.32
C ARG A 118 -3.52 5.25 20.40
N GLY A 119 -3.12 5.39 21.66
CA GLY A 119 -3.91 4.98 22.84
C GLY A 119 -3.66 3.57 23.37
N GLN A 120 -2.63 2.86 22.89
CA GLN A 120 -2.15 1.64 23.55
C GLN A 120 -0.93 2.01 24.41
N ASN A 121 -1.18 2.15 25.73
CA ASN A 121 -0.16 2.05 26.78
C ASN A 121 0.06 0.58 27.11
#